data_AF-A0A2L2Z8H6-F1
#
_entry.id   AF-A0A2L2Z8H6-F1
#
_cell.length_a   1.000
_cell.length_b   1.000
_cell.length_c   1.000
_cell.angle_alpha   90.00
_cell.angle_beta   90.00
_cell.angle_gamma   90.00
#
_symmetry.space_group_name_H-M   'P 1'
#
loop_
_entity.id
_entity.type
_entity.pdbx_description
1 polymer ?
#
loop_
_entity_poly.entity_id
_entity_poly.type
_entity_poly.pdbx_seq_one_letter_code
_entity_poly.pdbx_strand_id
1 'polypeptide(L)'
;MFHHHMEMNQNRLEAFGFNTIVSDGHSVEEIVIAFEIAASFKGYLTAIVANTYKGKGIPGIEDQENWHGKPLGDKADAAIS
;
A
#
# COMPACT_ATOMS: atom_id res chain seq x y z
N MET A 1 0.90 -12.71 -6.24
CA MET A 1 -0.44 -12.15 -5.90
C MET A 1 -0.48 -10.74 -6.45
N PHE A 2 -1.43 -10.43 -7.36
CA PHE A 2 -1.88 -9.20 -8.07
C PHE A 2 -1.06 -7.89 -8.13
N HIS A 3 0.04 -7.76 -7.38
CA HIS A 3 1.02 -6.68 -7.42
C HIS A 3 0.30 -5.32 -7.42
N HIS A 4 0.68 -4.44 -8.36
CA HIS A 4 0.17 -3.09 -8.45
C HIS A 4 -1.08 -2.95 -9.32
N HIS A 5 -1.81 -4.05 -9.59
CA HIS A 5 -3.03 -4.03 -10.40
C HIS A 5 -4.22 -3.51 -9.57
N MET A 6 -4.24 -2.20 -9.30
CA MET A 6 -5.17 -1.57 -8.37
C MET A 6 -6.64 -1.76 -8.75
N GLU A 7 -6.97 -1.63 -10.03
CA GLU A 7 -8.32 -1.84 -10.55
C GLU A 7 -8.83 -3.26 -10.26
N MET A 8 -7.98 -4.28 -10.41
CA MET A 8 -8.35 -5.66 -10.15
C MET A 8 -8.56 -5.92 -8.65
N ASN A 9 -7.71 -5.35 -7.79
CA ASN A 9 -7.88 -5.45 -6.34
C ASN A 9 -9.16 -4.73 -5.88
N GLN A 10 -9.44 -3.56 -6.46
CA GLN A 10 -10.65 -2.78 -6.19
C GLN A 10 -11.91 -3.53 -6.57
N ASN A 11 -12.01 -3.99 -7.82
CA ASN A 11 -13.19 -4.72 -8.31
C ASN A 11 -13.50 -5.96 -7.45
N ARG A 12 -12.47 -6.62 -6.92
CA ARG A 12 -12.67 -7.78 -6.04
C ARG A 12 -13.25 -7.41 -4.69
N LEU A 13 -12.77 -6.34 -4.06
CA LEU A 13 -13.28 -5.87 -2.76
C LEU A 13 -14.69 -5.31 -2.89
N GLU A 14 -14.96 -4.55 -3.95
CA GLU A 14 -16.30 -4.07 -4.27
C GLU A 14 -17.29 -5.22 -4.52
N ALA A 15 -16.85 -6.31 -5.17
CA ALA A 15 -17.67 -7.51 -5.32
C ALA A 15 -18.04 -8.18 -3.97
N PHE A 16 -17.28 -7.94 -2.90
CA PHE A 16 -17.62 -8.36 -1.53
C PHE A 16 -18.42 -7.28 -0.76
N GLY A 17 -18.84 -6.20 -1.42
CA GLY A 17 -19.66 -5.14 -0.82
C GLY A 17 -18.87 -4.10 -0.03
N PHE A 18 -17.54 -4.02 -0.22
CA PHE A 18 -16.74 -2.97 0.40
C PHE A 18 -16.85 -1.66 -0.39
N ASN A 19 -16.94 -0.55 0.34
CA ASN A 19 -16.49 0.74 -0.17
C ASN A 19 -14.96 0.67 -0.32
N THR A 20 -14.44 0.70 -1.54
CA THR A 20 -13.00 0.55 -1.77
C THR A 20 -12.39 1.89 -2.14
N ILE A 21 -11.31 2.27 -1.45
CA ILE A 21 -10.54 3.48 -1.70
C ILE A 21 -9.14 3.07 -2.13
N VAL A 22 -8.70 3.46 -3.33
CA VAL A 22 -7.33 3.26 -3.80
C VAL A 22 -6.53 4.53 -3.51
N SER A 23 -5.31 4.37 -2.99
CA SER A 23 -4.43 5.50 -2.63
C SER A 23 -2.96 5.14 -2.86
N ASP A 24 -2.11 6.12 -3.14
CA ASP A 24 -0.67 5.96 -3.06
C ASP A 24 -0.25 5.67 -1.60
N GLY A 25 0.28 4.47 -1.37
CA GLY A 25 0.72 4.03 -0.05
C GLY A 25 1.95 4.77 0.48
N HIS A 26 2.59 5.62 -0.33
CA HIS A 26 3.72 6.47 0.07
C HIS A 26 3.36 7.95 0.20
N SER A 27 2.11 8.36 -0.07
CA SER A 27 1.63 9.71 0.20
C SER A 27 0.88 9.73 1.53
N VAL A 28 1.43 10.45 2.51
CA VAL A 28 0.75 10.65 3.80
C VAL A 28 -0.56 11.42 3.60
N GLU A 29 -0.55 12.41 2.72
CA GLU A 29 -1.71 13.23 2.39
C GLU A 29 -2.85 12.39 1.82
N GLU A 30 -2.58 11.54 0.84
CA GLU A 30 -3.62 10.67 0.26
C GLU A 30 -4.16 9.66 1.28
N ILE A 31 -3.29 9.11 2.13
CA ILE A 31 -3.71 8.16 3.17
C ILE A 31 -4.60 8.85 4.21
N VAL A 32 -4.29 10.08 4.62
CA VAL A 32 -5.15 10.87 5.51
C VAL A 32 -6.51 11.11 4.86
N ILE A 33 -6.54 11.54 3.60
CA ILE A 33 -7.79 11.73 2.85
C ILE A 33 -8.59 10.42 2.76
N ALA A 34 -7.93 9.29 2.51
CA ALA A 34 -8.58 7.98 2.45
C ALA A 34 -9.23 7.61 3.80
N PHE A 35 -8.58 7.91 4.92
CA PHE A 35 -9.17 7.72 6.25
C PHE A 35 -10.35 8.65 6.52
N GLU A 36 -10.31 9.90 6.07
CA GLU A 36 -11.43 10.85 6.20
C GLU A 36 -12.66 10.37 5.41
N ILE A 37 -12.45 9.94 4.15
CA ILE A 37 -13.51 9.37 3.31
C ILE A 37 -14.07 8.12 3.98
N ALA A 38 -13.22 7.18 4.42
CA ALA A 38 -13.65 5.98 5.13
C ALA A 38 -14.46 6.30 6.39
N ALA A 39 -14.08 7.33 7.15
CA ALA A 39 -14.79 7.75 8.35
C ALA A 39 -16.15 8.37 8.03
N SER A 40 -16.31 9.07 6.91
CA SER A 40 -17.57 9.65 6.47
C SER A 40 -18.58 8.62 5.95
N PHE A 41 -18.11 7.48 5.43
CA PHE A 41 -18.96 6.46 4.84
C PHE A 41 -19.50 5.48 5.89
N LYS A 42 -20.77 5.65 6.27
CA LYS A 42 -21.42 4.86 7.33
C LYS A 42 -22.28 3.74 6.75
N GLY A 43 -22.39 2.63 7.49
CA GLY A 43 -23.28 1.51 7.14
C GLY A 43 -22.66 0.45 6.22
N TYR A 44 -21.40 0.61 5.81
CA TYR A 44 -20.69 -0.31 4.93
C TYR A 44 -19.26 -0.56 5.46
N LEU A 45 -18.69 -1.69 5.08
CA LEU A 45 -17.26 -1.95 5.29
C LEU A 45 -16.45 -1.12 4.29
N THR A 46 -15.34 -0.53 4.75
CA THR A 46 -14.40 0.19 3.87
C THR A 46 -13.08 -0.56 3.80
N ALA A 47 -12.53 -0.70 2.61
CA ALA A 47 -11.18 -1.20 2.37
C ALA A 47 -10.33 -0.11 1.71
N ILE A 48 -9.18 0.21 2.31
CA ILE A 48 -8.18 1.10 1.71
C ILE A 48 -7.11 0.22 1.07
N VAL A 49 -6.99 0.29 -0.25
CA VAL A 49 -5.96 -0.41 -1.03
C VAL A 49 -4.81 0.56 -1.28
N ALA A 50 -3.79 0.46 -0.42
CA ALA A 50 -2.60 1.28 -0.51
C ALA A 50 -1.59 0.70 -1.50
N ASN A 51 -1.24 1.47 -2.53
CA ASN A 51 -0.26 1.08 -3.53
C ASN A 51 1.16 1.27 -2.98
N THR A 52 1.78 0.21 -2.46
CA THR A 52 3.11 0.27 -1.81
C THR A 52 4.18 -0.51 -2.58
N TYR A 53 5.43 -0.05 -2.54
CA TYR A 53 6.60 -0.76 -3.04
C TYR A 53 7.37 -1.31 -1.84
N LYS A 54 7.63 -2.61 -1.83
CA LYS A 54 8.34 -3.26 -0.71
C LYS A 54 9.79 -2.76 -0.67
N GLY A 55 10.24 -2.30 0.49
CA GLY A 55 11.58 -1.71 0.62
C GLY A 55 11.72 -0.35 -0.07
N LYS A 56 10.61 0.40 -0.21
CA LYS A 56 10.60 1.77 -0.75
C LYS A 56 11.75 2.59 -0.16
N GLY A 57 12.48 3.29 -1.02
CA GLY A 57 13.55 4.19 -0.64
C GLY A 57 14.89 3.52 -0.33
N ILE A 58 14.98 2.18 -0.36
CA ILE A 58 16.25 1.49 -0.10
C ILE A 58 16.93 1.10 -1.42
N PRO A 59 18.09 1.69 -1.76
CA PRO A 59 18.77 1.44 -3.03
C PRO A 59 19.10 -0.05 -3.26
N GLY A 60 18.59 -0.59 -4.37
CA GLY A 60 18.78 -2.00 -4.75
C GLY A 60 17.94 -3.00 -3.97
N ILE A 61 16.96 -2.55 -3.17
CA ILE A 61 15.98 -3.41 -2.49
C ILE A 61 14.54 -3.06 -2.90
N GLU A 62 14.25 -1.80 -3.25
CA GLU A 62 12.91 -1.38 -3.67
C GLU A 62 12.33 -2.33 -4.73
N ASP A 63 11.16 -2.87 -4.40
CA ASP A 63 10.37 -3.83 -5.16
C ASP A 63 11.08 -5.16 -5.52
N GLN A 64 12.21 -5.47 -4.88
CA GLN A 64 12.93 -6.70 -5.12
C GLN A 64 12.31 -7.89 -4.39
N GLU A 65 12.27 -9.04 -5.05
CA GLU A 65 11.89 -10.31 -4.42
C GLU A 65 12.93 -10.77 -3.38
N ASN A 66 12.55 -11.71 -2.52
CA ASN A 66 13.45 -12.34 -1.54
C ASN A 66 14.06 -11.39 -0.48
N TRP A 67 13.42 -10.24 -0.22
CA TRP A 67 13.82 -9.28 0.83
C TRP A 67 12.81 -9.13 1.97
N HIS A 68 11.75 -9.96 2.02
CA HIS A 68 10.68 -9.83 3.02
C HIS A 68 11.16 -10.00 4.47
N GLY A 69 12.09 -10.92 4.71
CA GLY A 69 12.60 -11.25 6.05
C GLY A 69 14.12 -11.27 6.15
N LYS A 70 14.82 -10.67 5.17
CA LYS A 70 16.29 -10.63 5.17
C LYS A 70 16.80 -9.38 5.89
N PRO A 71 17.83 -9.49 6.75
CA PRO A 71 18.54 -8.34 7.27
C PRO A 71 19.14 -7.49 6.14
N LEU A 72 19.20 -6.16 6.35
CA LEU A 72 19.75 -5.22 5.35
C LEU A 72 21.27 -5.32 5.20
N GLY A 73 21.98 -5.73 6.25
CA GLY A 73 23.46 -5.82 6.25
C GLY A 73 24.09 -4.49 5.85
N ASP A 74 25.05 -4.54 4.92
CA ASP A 74 25.77 -3.38 4.39
C ASP A 74 24.87 -2.32 3.71
N LYS A 75 23.58 -2.62 3.48
CA LYS A 75 22.60 -1.69 2.91
C LYS A 75 21.85 -0.87 3.98
N ALA A 76 22.12 -1.10 5.27
CA ALA A 76 21.42 -0.41 6.36
C ALA A 76 21.67 1.11 6.36
N ASP A 77 22.91 1.55 6.15
CA ASP A 77 23.25 2.97 6.14
C ASP A 77 22.55 3.73 5.01
N ALA A 78 22.43 3.09 3.83
CA ALA A 78 21.74 3.65 2.67
C ALA A 78 20.21 3.71 2.83
N ALA A 79 19.65 3.07 3.85
CA ALA A 79 18.21 3.10 4.11
C ALA A 79 17.79 4.29 5.00
N ILE A 80 18.73 4.96 5.66
CA ILE A 80 18.49 6.07 6.59
C ILE A 80 19.11 7.39 6.12
N SER A 81 19.83 7.37 4.99
CA SER A 81 20.42 8.54 4.33
C SER A 81 19.41 9.25 3.44
#